data_AF-A0A7J3KCK1-F1
#
_entry.id   AF-A0A7J3KCK1-F1
#
_cell.length_a   1.000
_cell.length_b   1.000
_cell.length_c   1.000
_cell.angle_alpha   90.00
_cell.angle_beta   90.00
_cell.angle_gamma   90.00
#
_symmetry.space_group_name_H-M   'P 1'
#
loop_
_entity.id
_entity.type
_entity.pdbx_description
1 polymer ?
#
loop_
_entity_poly.entity_id
_entity_poly.type
_entity_poly.pdbx_seq_one_letter_code
_entity_poly.pdbx_strand_id
1 'polypeptide(L)'
;MNQTSIEERVERYVLKTEEVLKRLKVLGEFTVKESLIREVIDEAKRYFEDAKYYLEMKEYDVSLASISYCEGLLDALRILKLVEFEW
;
A
#
# COMPACT_ATOMS: atom_id res chain seq x y z
N MET A 1 5.84 9.82 -25.23
CA MET A 1 5.51 10.27 -23.86
C MET A 1 6.79 10.14 -23.06
N ASN A 2 7.30 11.24 -22.48
CA ASN A 2 8.48 11.15 -21.60
C ASN A 2 8.09 10.34 -20.37
N GLN A 3 8.53 9.08 -20.31
CA GLN A 3 8.49 8.31 -19.08
C GLN A 3 9.48 8.98 -18.11
N THR A 4 8.95 9.52 -17.02
CA THR A 4 9.74 10.01 -15.87
C THR A 4 10.55 8.83 -15.34
N SER A 5 11.82 9.02 -15.01
CA SER A 5 12.66 7.91 -14.54
C SER A 5 12.11 7.35 -13.22
N ILE A 6 12.44 6.10 -12.89
CA ILE A 6 12.04 5.51 -11.60
C ILE A 6 12.59 6.34 -10.42
N GLU A 7 13.78 6.90 -10.58
CA GLU A 7 14.42 7.80 -9.62
C GLU A 7 13.58 9.06 -9.38
N GLU A 8 13.21 9.79 -10.44
CA GLU A 8 12.38 10.99 -10.35
C GLU A 8 10.99 10.70 -9.75
N ARG A 9 10.43 9.51 -10.00
CA ARG A 9 9.18 9.06 -9.39
C ARG A 9 9.36 8.84 -7.90
N VAL A 10 10.38 8.09 -7.50
CA VAL A 10 10.69 7.79 -6.10
C VAL A 10 10.93 9.07 -5.32
N GLU A 11 11.79 9.98 -5.82
CA GLU A 11 12.05 11.27 -5.17
C GLU A 11 10.76 12.06 -4.93
N ARG A 12 9.90 12.14 -5.96
CA ARG A 12 8.61 12.82 -5.85
C ARG A 12 7.71 12.18 -4.79
N TYR A 13 7.63 10.85 -4.73
CA TYR A 13 6.81 10.16 -3.73
C TYR A 13 7.39 10.32 -2.32
N VAL A 14 8.72 10.28 -2.16
CA VAL A 14 9.38 10.52 -0.88
C VAL A 14 9.06 11.92 -0.37
N LEU A 15 9.28 12.96 -1.17
CA LEU A 15 9.02 14.34 -0.78
C LEU A 15 7.54 14.58 -0.44
N LYS A 16 6.62 14.04 -1.24
CA LYS A 16 5.17 14.15 -0.97
C LYS A 16 4.79 13.45 0.33
N THR A 17 5.28 12.24 0.56
CA THR A 17 4.97 11.47 1.76
C THR A 17 5.57 12.12 3.00
N GLU A 18 6.77 12.68 2.90
CA GLU A 18 7.39 13.46 3.98
C GLU A 18 6.49 14.63 4.43
N GLU A 19 5.94 15.38 3.48
CA GLU A 19 5.02 16.49 3.78
C GLU A 19 3.71 16.02 4.40
N VAL A 20 3.19 14.85 4.01
CA VAL A 20 2.01 14.24 4.65
C VAL A 20 2.32 13.86 6.09
N LEU A 21 3.45 13.19 6.33
CA LEU A 21 3.88 12.74 7.66
C LEU A 21 4.05 13.91 8.63
N LYS A 22 4.59 15.06 8.17
CA LYS A 22 4.71 16.28 8.98
C LYS A 22 3.37 16.85 9.45
N ARG A 23 2.29 16.60 8.72
CA ARG A 23 0.96 17.21 8.96
C ARG A 23 -0.07 16.20 9.45
N LEU A 24 0.31 14.93 9.54
CA LEU A 24 -0.55 13.83 9.92
C LEU A 24 -1.08 14.03 11.34
N LYS A 25 -2.37 13.78 11.54
CA LYS A 25 -3.04 13.87 12.83
C LYS A 25 -3.81 12.59 13.09
N VAL A 26 -3.66 12.05 14.30
CA VAL A 26 -4.44 10.92 14.78
C VAL A 26 -5.80 11.47 15.26
N LEU A 27 -6.89 10.96 14.70
CA LEU A 27 -8.24 11.46 14.98
C LEU A 27 -8.94 10.61 16.05
N GLY A 28 -8.81 11.00 17.33
CA GLY A 28 -9.72 10.59 18.42
C GLY A 28 -9.75 9.08 18.78
N GLU A 29 -10.83 8.67 19.46
CA GLU A 29 -11.08 7.28 19.84
C GLU A 29 -11.67 6.49 18.65
N PHE A 30 -11.12 5.31 18.38
CA PHE A 30 -11.42 4.54 17.18
C PHE A 30 -12.36 3.37 17.46
N THR A 31 -13.43 3.27 16.67
CA THR A 31 -14.16 2.01 16.45
C THR A 31 -14.17 1.75 14.95
N VAL A 32 -13.57 0.65 14.52
CA VAL A 32 -13.48 0.29 13.10
C VAL A 32 -14.61 -0.66 12.75
N LYS A 33 -15.42 -0.31 11.75
CA LYS A 33 -16.47 -1.20 11.24
C LYS A 33 -15.84 -2.36 10.46
N GLU A 34 -16.36 -3.57 10.64
CA GLU A 34 -15.91 -4.75 9.89
C GLU A 34 -15.95 -4.54 8.36
N SER A 35 -16.93 -3.80 7.85
CA SER A 35 -17.02 -3.48 6.42
C SER A 35 -15.79 -2.73 5.90
N LEU A 36 -15.21 -1.83 6.70
CA LEU A 36 -13.98 -1.11 6.33
C LEU A 36 -12.76 -2.02 6.37
N ILE A 37 -12.72 -2.97 7.31
CA ILE A 37 -11.67 -4.00 7.36
C ILE A 37 -11.72 -4.83 6.08
N ARG A 38 -12.90 -5.28 5.67
CA ARG A 38 -13.12 -6.04 4.43
C ARG A 38 -12.74 -5.25 3.19
N GLU A 39 -13.05 -3.95 3.14
CA GLU A 39 -12.65 -3.07 2.05
C GLU A 39 -11.13 -2.99 1.92
N VAL A 40 -10.39 -2.84 3.02
CA VAL A 40 -8.91 -2.87 3.01
C VAL A 40 -8.37 -4.22 2.56
N ILE A 41 -8.97 -5.32 3.00
CA ILE A 41 -8.59 -6.68 2.56
C ILE A 41 -8.82 -6.85 1.05
N ASP A 42 -9.93 -6.34 0.53
CA ASP A 42 -10.25 -6.46 -0.89
C ASP A 42 -9.33 -5.58 -1.74
N GLU A 43 -8.91 -4.40 -1.25
CA GLU A 43 -7.84 -3.62 -1.87
C GLU A 43 -6.51 -4.38 -1.86
N ALA A 44 -6.11 -4.99 -0.74
CA ALA A 44 -4.89 -5.80 -0.69
C ALA A 44 -4.90 -6.92 -1.74
N LYS A 45 -6.03 -7.64 -1.90
CA LYS A 45 -6.19 -8.65 -2.96
C LYS A 45 -6.05 -8.09 -4.37
N ARG A 46 -6.57 -6.88 -4.63
CA ARG A 46 -6.41 -6.24 -5.94
C ARG A 46 -4.94 -5.96 -6.24
N TYR A 47 -4.21 -5.40 -5.27
CA TYR A 47 -2.78 -5.15 -5.41
C TYR A 47 -1.95 -6.44 -5.52
N PHE A 48 -2.38 -7.54 -4.92
CA PHE A 48 -1.79 -8.86 -5.14
C PHE A 48 -1.97 -9.34 -6.59
N GLU A 49 -3.16 -9.19 -7.17
CA GLU A 49 -3.38 -9.53 -8.58
C GLU A 49 -2.62 -8.58 -9.53
N ASP A 50 -2.53 -7.29 -9.21
CA ASP A 50 -1.70 -6.34 -9.96
C ASP A 50 -0.23 -6.74 -9.91
N ALA A 51 0.29 -7.12 -8.74
CA ALA A 51 1.68 -7.55 -8.59
C ALA A 51 1.99 -8.76 -9.47
N LYS A 52 1.10 -9.76 -9.51
CA LYS A 52 1.22 -10.93 -10.40
C LYS A 52 1.18 -10.52 -11.87
N TYR A 53 0.25 -9.65 -12.26
CA TYR A 53 0.15 -9.14 -13.62
C TYR A 53 1.45 -8.45 -14.07
N TYR A 54 1.98 -7.51 -13.28
CA TYR A 54 3.21 -6.80 -13.65
C TYR A 54 4.45 -7.69 -13.59
N LEU A 55 4.44 -8.74 -12.74
CA LEU A 55 5.50 -9.75 -12.73
C LEU A 55 5.54 -10.52 -14.05
N GLU A 56 4.38 -10.97 -14.54
CA GLU A 56 4.26 -11.64 -15.85
C GLU A 56 4.71 -10.75 -17.01
N MET A 57 4.43 -9.44 -16.90
CA MET A 57 4.85 -8.42 -17.87
C MET A 57 6.33 -8.03 -17.76
N LYS A 58 7.08 -8.56 -16.77
CA LYS A 58 8.47 -8.21 -16.45
C LYS A 58 8.67 -6.72 -16.09
N GLU A 59 7.62 -6.06 -15.64
CA GLU A 59 7.66 -4.72 -15.05
C GLU A 59 7.95 -4.85 -13.55
N TYR A 60 9.19 -5.25 -13.22
CA TYR A 60 9.56 -5.67 -11.87
C TYR A 60 9.44 -4.56 -10.82
N ASP A 61 9.72 -3.30 -11.19
CA ASP A 61 9.60 -2.16 -10.30
C ASP A 61 8.13 -1.90 -9.93
N VAL A 62 7.22 -2.01 -10.89
CA VAL A 62 5.78 -1.86 -10.67
C VAL A 62 5.24 -3.06 -9.88
N SER A 63 5.64 -4.27 -10.24
CA SER A 63 5.27 -5.49 -9.50
C SER A 63 5.70 -5.44 -8.04
N LEU A 64 6.96 -5.04 -7.78
CA LEU A 64 7.50 -4.89 -6.43
C LEU A 64 6.76 -3.80 -5.63
N ALA A 65 6.42 -2.67 -6.26
CA ALA A 65 5.64 -1.63 -5.60
C ALA A 65 4.22 -2.12 -5.25
N SER A 66 3.56 -2.85 -6.16
CA SER A 66 2.22 -3.38 -5.93
C SER A 66 2.19 -4.41 -4.80
N ILE A 67 3.14 -5.37 -4.77
CA ILE A 67 3.16 -6.36 -3.69
C ILE A 67 3.52 -5.72 -2.34
N SER A 68 4.45 -4.77 -2.31
CA SER A 68 4.80 -4.03 -1.09
C SER A 68 3.60 -3.27 -0.52
N TYR A 69 2.74 -2.71 -1.38
CA TYR A 69 1.51 -2.04 -0.94
C TYR A 69 0.47 -3.04 -0.41
N CYS A 70 0.28 -4.17 -1.09
CA CYS A 70 -0.57 -5.28 -0.59
C CYS A 70 -0.14 -5.71 0.81
N GLU A 71 1.14 -6.01 1.00
CA GLU A 71 1.69 -6.46 2.29
C GLU A 71 1.55 -5.37 3.37
N GLY A 72 1.83 -4.11 3.02
CA GLY A 72 1.68 -2.98 3.93
C GLY A 72 0.25 -2.76 4.43
N LEU A 73 -0.77 -2.98 3.58
CA LEU A 73 -2.18 -2.94 3.99
C LEU A 73 -2.51 -4.06 5.00
N LEU A 74 -2.05 -5.28 4.72
CA LEU A 74 -2.29 -6.44 5.60
C LEU A 74 -1.57 -6.26 6.95
N ASP A 75 -0.33 -5.81 6.93
CA ASP A 75 0.45 -5.50 8.13
C ASP A 75 -0.21 -4.42 8.98
N ALA A 76 -0.77 -3.38 8.36
CA ALA A 76 -1.50 -2.34 9.09
C ALA A 76 -2.72 -2.91 9.83
N LEU A 77 -3.51 -3.77 9.19
CA LEU A 77 -4.64 -4.45 9.86
C LEU A 77 -4.17 -5.35 11.00
N ARG A 78 -3.04 -6.05 10.82
CA ARG A 78 -2.44 -6.91 11.85
C ARG A 78 -1.93 -6.10 13.04
N ILE A 79 -1.24 -4.97 12.81
CA ILE A 79 -0.77 -4.04 13.85
C ILE A 79 -1.94 -3.56 14.72
N LEU A 80 -3.09 -3.30 14.09
CA LEU A 80 -4.33 -2.89 14.76
C LEU A 80 -5.09 -4.06 15.43
N LYS A 81 -4.57 -5.30 15.33
CA LYS A 81 -5.19 -6.54 15.86
C LYS A 81 -6.57 -6.80 15.29
N LEU A 82 -6.80 -6.40 14.04
CA LEU A 82 -8.09 -6.56 13.35
C LEU A 82 -8.16 -7.86 12.53
N VAL A 83 -7.01 -8.48 12.24
CA VAL A 83 -6.86 -9.73 11.48
C VAL A 83 -5.69 -10.55 12.04
N GLU A 84 -5.62 -11.83 11.66
CA GLU A 84 -4.55 -12.76 12.04
C GLU A 84 -4.06 -13.51 10.80
N PHE A 85 -2.73 -13.56 10.60
CA PHE A 85 -2.05 -14.33 9.56
C PHE A 85 -0.53 -14.39 9.83
N GLU A 86 0.16 -15.30 9.15
CA GLU A 86 1.62 -15.46 9.12
C GLU A 86 2.15 -15.27 7.69
N TRP A 87 3.41 -14.84 7.57
CA TRP A 87 4.12 -14.64 6.31
C TRP A 87 4.88 -15.90 5.89
#